data_AF-A0AAI9SYU2-F1
#
_entry.id   AF-A0AAI9SYU2-F1
#
_cell.length_a   1.000
_cell.length_b   1.000
_cell.length_c   1.000
_cell.angle_alpha   90.00
_cell.angle_beta   90.00
_cell.angle_gamma   90.00
#
_symmetry.space_group_name_H-M   'P 1'
#
loop_
_entity.id
_entity.type
_entity.pdbx_description
1 polymer ?
#
loop_
_entity_poly.entity_id
_entity_poly.type
_entity_poly.pdbx_seq_one_letter_code
_entity_poly.pdbx_strand_id
1 'polypeptide(L)'
;MPTTGGFAFSLVTGAAIRLFQVGLSGSPSKLSQKVIGYATAMSITSAIYYFIYDPQMTHSRELLERRLIMLREQRQRKEDLVSTKDLKNRLFTSNDRGKFFQLFEQYGQPYK
;
A
#
# COMPACT_ATOMS: atom_id res chain seq x y z
N MET A 1 -0.76 -14.81 9.22
CA MET A 1 -0.03 -15.99 9.77
C MET A 1 1.31 -15.47 10.23
N PRO A 2 1.71 -15.75 11.48
CA PRO A 2 2.97 -15.26 12.02
C PRO A 2 4.10 -15.78 11.15
N THR A 3 4.85 -14.86 10.56
CA THR A 3 6.01 -15.23 9.75
C THR A 3 7.10 -15.80 10.66
N THR A 4 7.70 -16.92 10.27
CA THR A 4 8.85 -17.51 10.99
C THR A 4 9.98 -16.50 11.18
N GLY A 5 10.21 -15.65 10.18
CA GLY A 5 11.17 -14.53 10.28
C GLY A 5 10.80 -13.50 11.34
N GLY A 6 9.54 -13.06 11.39
CA GLY A 6 9.09 -12.10 12.40
C GLY A 6 9.11 -12.67 13.82
N PHE A 7 8.80 -13.97 13.98
CA PHE A 7 8.92 -14.65 15.27
C PHE A 7 10.39 -14.76 15.71
N ALA A 8 11.29 -15.20 14.83
CA ALA A 8 12.72 -15.27 15.12
C ALA A 8 13.29 -13.88 15.47
N PHE A 9 12.91 -12.84 14.72
CA PHE A 9 13.28 -11.47 15.01
C PHE A 9 12.80 -11.05 16.40
N SER A 10 11.55 -11.33 16.77
CA SER A 10 11.00 -10.98 18.09
C SER A 10 11.76 -11.64 19.25
N LEU A 11 12.24 -12.87 19.07
CA LEU A 11 13.07 -13.57 20.07
C LEU A 11 14.46 -12.93 20.18
N VAL A 12 15.10 -12.60 19.06
CA VAL A 12 16.38 -11.90 19.04
C VAL A 12 16.27 -10.52 19.67
N THR A 13 15.19 -9.78 19.38
CA THR A 13 14.92 -8.48 20.00
C THR A 13 14.73 -8.62 21.52
N GLY A 14 14.00 -9.63 21.99
CA GLY A 14 13.86 -9.91 23.42
C GLY A 14 15.19 -10.22 24.10
N ALA A 15 16.05 -11.00 23.43
CA ALA A 15 17.41 -11.28 23.89
C ALA A 15 18.26 -10.00 23.98
N ALA A 16 18.19 -9.15 22.94
CA ALA A 16 18.93 -7.91 22.88
C ALA A 16 18.49 -6.91 23.96
N ILE A 17 17.17 -6.78 24.19
CA ILE A 17 16.63 -5.94 25.27
C ILE A 17 17.14 -6.43 26.62
N ARG A 18 17.15 -7.75 26.86
CA ARG A 18 17.66 -8.30 28.12
C ARG A 18 19.16 -8.09 28.27
N LEU A 19 19.95 -8.23 27.20
CA LEU A 19 21.39 -7.92 27.21
C LEU A 19 21.63 -6.46 27.57
N PHE A 20 20.88 -5.53 26.96
CA PHE A 20 20.98 -4.11 27.25
C PHE A 20 20.60 -3.79 28.69
N GLN A 21 19.50 -4.37 29.18
CA GLN A 21 19.07 -4.22 30.58
C GLN A 21 20.14 -4.73 31.55
N VAL A 22 20.74 -5.89 31.29
CA VAL A 22 21.81 -6.46 32.12
C VAL A 22 23.07 -5.59 32.08
N GLY A 23 23.39 -4.98 30.93
CA GLY A 23 24.48 -4.02 30.81
C GLY A 23 24.28 -2.77 31.67
N LEU A 24 23.04 -2.30 31.82
CA LEU A 24 22.71 -1.13 32.64
C LEU A 24 22.55 -1.43 34.14
N SER A 25 21.86 -2.53 34.47
CA SER A 25 21.48 -2.87 35.86
C SER A 25 22.44 -3.82 36.57
N GLY A 26 23.43 -4.35 35.84
CA GLY A 26 24.32 -5.39 36.32
C GLY A 26 23.75 -6.80 36.13
N SER A 27 24.66 -7.78 36.00
CA SER A 27 24.28 -9.19 35.80
C SER A 27 23.85 -9.83 37.11
N PRO A 28 22.72 -10.56 37.17
CA PRO A 28 22.33 -11.28 38.38
C PRO A 28 23.35 -12.39 38.69
N SER A 29 23.56 -12.66 39.98
CA SER A 29 24.58 -13.62 40.45
C SER A 29 24.23 -15.07 40.13
N LYS A 30 22.95 -15.42 40.11
CA LYS A 30 22.47 -16.80 39.87
C LYS A 30 22.19 -17.04 38.39
N LEU A 31 22.67 -18.17 37.87
CA LEU A 31 22.44 -18.57 36.48
C LEU A 31 20.95 -18.80 36.17
N SER A 32 20.18 -19.34 37.13
CA SER A 32 18.73 -19.51 36.98
C SER A 32 18.00 -18.18 36.74
N GLN A 33 18.39 -17.11 37.44
CA GLN A 33 17.81 -15.77 37.25
C GLN A 33 18.19 -15.16 35.90
N LYS A 34 19.37 -15.49 35.36
CA LYS A 34 19.75 -15.11 33.99
C LYS A 34 18.81 -15.77 32.99
N VAL A 35 18.68 -17.10 33.05
CA VAL A 35 17.86 -17.88 32.11
C VAL A 35 16.40 -17.45 32.17
N ILE A 36 15.83 -17.31 33.37
CA ILE A 36 14.45 -16.85 33.55
C ILE A 36 14.28 -15.46 32.94
N GLY A 37 15.21 -14.53 33.20
CA GLY A 37 15.12 -13.17 32.64
C GLY A 37 15.17 -13.10 31.11
N TYR A 38 15.98 -13.97 30.47
CA TYR A 38 15.99 -14.08 29.00
C TYR A 38 14.71 -14.71 28.48
N ALA A 39 14.25 -15.80 29.10
CA ALA A 39 13.01 -16.47 28.72
C ALA A 39 11.80 -15.51 28.84
N THR A 40 11.71 -14.73 29.91
CA THR A 40 10.62 -13.76 30.09
C THR A 40 10.68 -12.63 29.08
N ALA A 41 11.87 -12.09 28.79
CA ALA A 41 12.02 -11.03 27.80
C ALA A 41 11.63 -11.51 26.40
N MET A 42 12.11 -12.70 26.01
CA MET A 42 11.75 -13.36 24.75
C MET A 42 10.26 -13.68 24.66
N SER A 43 9.64 -14.16 25.74
CA SER A 43 8.21 -14.46 25.74
C SER A 43 7.35 -13.20 25.61
N ILE A 44 7.74 -12.11 26.27
CA ILE A 44 7.02 -10.84 26.19
C ILE A 44 7.13 -10.25 24.78
N THR A 45 8.33 -10.20 24.20
CA THR A 45 8.51 -9.64 22.85
C THR A 45 7.84 -10.48 21.78
N SER A 46 7.88 -11.81 21.90
CA SER A 46 7.15 -12.69 20.99
C SER A 46 5.63 -12.57 21.12
N ALA A 47 5.10 -12.40 22.34
CA ALA A 47 3.69 -12.11 22.55
C ALA A 47 3.28 -10.77 21.92
N ILE A 48 4.09 -9.72 22.09
CA ILE A 48 3.86 -8.41 21.45
C ILE A 48 3.85 -8.56 19.93
N TYR A 49 4.81 -9.29 19.36
CA TYR A 49 4.85 -9.55 17.93
C TYR A 49 3.57 -10.26 17.45
N TYR A 50 3.17 -11.33 18.14
CA TYR A 50 2.03 -12.15 17.74
C TYR A 50 0.69 -11.43 17.86
N PHE A 51 0.46 -10.69 18.95
CA PHE A 51 -0.84 -10.08 19.21
C PHE A 51 -1.00 -8.68 18.60
N ILE A 52 0.10 -7.95 18.38
CA ILE A 52 0.03 -6.55 17.95
C ILE A 52 0.58 -6.40 16.54
N TYR A 53 1.83 -6.79 16.31
CA TYR A 53 2.50 -6.50 15.04
C TYR A 53 2.00 -7.38 13.88
N ASP A 54 1.83 -8.69 14.09
CA ASP A 54 1.41 -9.60 13.02
C ASP A 54 0.01 -9.27 12.46
N PRO A 55 -1.02 -8.99 13.29
CA PRO A 55 -2.33 -8.59 12.80
C PRO A 55 -2.30 -7.24 12.08
N GLN A 56 -1.57 -6.26 12.63
CA GLN A 56 -1.45 -4.93 12.00
C GLN A 56 -0.76 -4.99 10.63
N MET A 57 0.30 -5.79 10.51
CA MET A 57 0.99 -5.98 9.22
C MET A 57 0.13 -6.72 8.22
N THR A 58 -0.61 -7.74 8.67
CA THR A 58 -1.54 -8.47 7.80
C THR A 58 -2.64 -7.55 7.28
N HIS A 59 -3.25 -6.74 8.16
CA HIS A 59 -4.27 -5.77 7.75
C HIS A 59 -3.73 -4.71 6.78
N SER A 60 -2.52 -4.22 7.04
CA SER A 60 -1.87 -3.23 6.17
C SER A 60 -1.59 -3.81 4.78
N ARG A 61 -1.10 -5.06 4.70
CA ARG A 61 -0.87 -5.74 3.41
C ARG A 61 -2.16 -5.93 2.64
N GLU A 62 -3.22 -6.37 3.31
CA GLU A 62 -4.53 -6.54 2.69
C GLU A 62 -5.07 -5.22 2.11
N LEU A 63 -4.94 -4.11 2.84
CA LEU A 63 -5.32 -2.78 2.34
C LEU A 63 -4.52 -2.36 1.11
N LEU A 64 -3.20 -2.63 1.10
CA LEU A 64 -2.34 -2.32 -0.03
C LEU A 64 -2.67 -3.16 -1.26
N GLU A 65 -2.96 -4.45 -1.08
CA GLU A 65 -3.39 -5.34 -2.17
C GLU A 65 -4.71 -4.87 -2.78
N ARG A 66 -5.70 -4.51 -1.95
CA ARG A 66 -6.98 -3.95 -2.41
C ARG A 66 -6.76 -2.67 -3.24
N ARG A 67 -5.88 -1.77 -2.77
CA ARG A 67 -5.54 -0.53 -3.51
C ARG A 67 -4.84 -0.83 -4.84
N LEU A 68 -3.93 -1.81 -4.86
CA LEU A 68 -3.26 -2.24 -6.08
C LEU A 68 -4.25 -2.80 -7.11
N ILE A 69 -5.23 -3.59 -6.67
CA ILE A 69 -6.28 -4.11 -7.55
C ILE A 69 -7.09 -2.97 -8.15
N MET A 70 -7.57 -2.02 -7.31
CA MET A 70 -8.31 -0.86 -7.82
C MET A 70 -7.50 -0.02 -8.81
N LEU A 71 -6.20 0.18 -8.57
CA LEU A 71 -5.34 0.92 -9.50
C LEU A 71 -5.14 0.19 -10.83
N ARG A 72 -5.07 -1.15 -10.81
CA ARG A 72 -5.02 -1.97 -12.03
C ARG A 72 -6.32 -1.86 -12.83
N GLU A 73 -7.47 -1.93 -12.17
CA GLU A 73 -8.78 -1.73 -12.81
C GLU A 73 -8.92 -0.33 -13.41
N GLN A 74 -8.49 0.71 -12.68
CA GLN A 74 -8.49 2.08 -13.19
C GLN A 74 -7.57 2.24 -14.41
N ARG A 75 -6.40 1.58 -14.42
CA ARG A 75 -5.50 1.60 -15.58
C ARG A 75 -6.15 0.92 -16.79
N GLN A 76 -6.77 -0.24 -16.62
CA GLN A 76 -7.49 -0.93 -17.70
C GLN A 76 -8.61 -0.05 -18.27
N ARG A 77 -9.46 0.53 -17.40
CA ARG A 77 -10.52 1.46 -17.84
C ARG A 77 -9.97 2.70 -18.55
N LYS A 78 -8.80 3.20 -18.13
CA LYS A 78 -8.15 4.32 -18.82
C LYS A 78 -7.66 3.90 -20.20
N GLU A 79 -7.08 2.72 -20.36
CA GLU A 79 -6.69 2.17 -21.66
C GLU A 79 -7.92 2.02 -22.59
N ASP A 80 -9.03 1.49 -22.06
CA ASP A 80 -10.31 1.40 -22.81
C ASP A 80 -10.84 2.78 -23.25
N LEU A 81 -10.76 3.78 -22.36
CA LEU A 81 -11.18 5.16 -22.64
C LEU A 81 -10.26 5.88 -23.62
N VAL A 82 -8.96 5.55 -23.62
CA VAL A 82 -7.99 6.08 -24.60
C VAL A 82 -8.23 5.43 -25.96
N SER A 83 -8.47 4.12 -26.01
CA SER A 83 -8.86 3.40 -27.24
C SER A 83 -10.16 3.95 -27.85
N THR A 84 -11.14 4.35 -27.01
CA THR A 84 -12.36 5.03 -27.49
C THR A 84 -12.18 6.52 -27.80
N LYS A 85 -11.13 7.19 -27.31
CA LYS A 85 -10.83 8.59 -27.70
C LYS A 85 -10.31 8.71 -29.13
N ASP A 86 -9.66 7.68 -29.66
CA ASP A 86 -9.32 7.62 -31.09
C ASP A 86 -10.58 7.52 -31.98
N LEU A 87 -11.71 7.05 -31.44
CA LEU A 87 -13.02 7.13 -32.09
C LEU A 87 -13.72 8.48 -31.85
N LYS A 88 -13.45 9.16 -30.71
CA LYS A 88 -14.06 10.47 -30.40
C LYS A 88 -13.54 11.61 -31.28
N ASN A 89 -12.35 11.47 -31.87
CA ASN A 89 -11.83 12.38 -32.89
C ASN A 89 -12.61 12.32 -34.22
N ARG A 90 -13.55 11.38 -34.40
CA ARG A 90 -14.53 11.42 -35.50
C ARG A 90 -15.80 12.22 -35.20
N LEU A 91 -16.08 12.60 -33.95
CA LEU A 91 -17.33 13.28 -33.60
C LEU A 91 -17.34 14.79 -33.85
N PHE A 92 -16.19 15.38 -34.20
CA PHE A 92 -16.08 16.81 -34.52
C PHE A 92 -15.20 17.05 -35.76
N THR A 93 -15.26 16.16 -36.75
CA THR A 93 -14.78 16.53 -38.09
C THR A 93 -15.66 17.63 -38.67
N SER A 94 -15.05 18.68 -39.23
CA SER A 94 -15.74 19.83 -39.85
C SER A 94 -16.77 19.46 -40.92
N ASN A 95 -16.72 18.22 -41.43
CA ASN A 95 -17.66 17.68 -42.40
C ASN A 95 -19.04 17.31 -41.81
N ASP A 96 -19.18 17.23 -40.49
CA ASP A 96 -20.46 16.90 -39.81
C ASP A 96 -21.19 18.13 -39.28
N ARG A 97 -20.67 19.34 -39.56
CA ARG A 97 -21.40 20.60 -39.35
C ARG A 97 -22.53 20.64 -40.38
N GLY A 98 -23.69 20.12 -40.00
CA GLY A 98 -24.88 20.09 -40.84
C GLY A 98 -25.26 21.47 -41.40
N LYS A 99 -26.14 21.47 -42.41
CA LYS A 99 -26.60 22.62 -43.22
C LYS A 99 -26.88 23.93 -42.46
N PHE A 100 -27.17 23.84 -41.16
CA PHE A 100 -27.38 24.99 -40.28
C PHE A 100 -26.14 25.91 -40.18
N PHE A 101 -24.93 25.36 -40.00
CA PHE A 101 -23.71 26.17 -39.92
C PHE A 101 -23.28 26.72 -41.28
N GLN A 102 -23.58 25.99 -42.36
CA GLN A 102 -23.32 26.41 -43.73
C GLN A 102 -24.17 27.63 -44.13
N LEU A 103 -25.44 27.65 -43.71
CA LEU A 103 -26.32 28.80 -43.91
C LEU A 103 -25.88 30.00 -43.04
N PHE A 104 -25.46 29.75 -41.80
CA PHE A 104 -24.97 30.83 -40.92
C PHE A 104 -23.71 31.50 -41.48
N GLU A 105 -22.77 30.72 -42.03
CA GLU A 105 -21.61 31.27 -42.75
C GLU A 105 -22.00 32.04 -44.03
N GLN A 106 -23.03 31.57 -44.75
CA GLN A 106 -23.48 32.21 -45.98
C GLN A 106 -24.18 33.57 -45.74
N TYR A 107 -24.90 33.71 -44.62
CA TYR A 107 -25.55 34.98 -44.23
C TYR A 107 -24.68 35.86 -43.34
N GLY A 108 -23.59 35.34 -42.79
CA GLY A 108 -22.66 36.05 -41.93
C GLY A 108 -21.50 36.75 -42.65
N GLN A 109 -21.32 36.53 -43.96
CA GLN A 109 -20.29 37.25 -44.72
C GLN A 109 -20.74 38.68 -45.02
N PRO A 110 -19.97 39.71 -44.63
CA PRO A 110 -20.25 41.08 -45.05
C PRO A 110 -20.03 41.16 -46.56
N TYR A 111 -21.05 41.56 -47.30
CA TYR A 111 -20.88 41.98 -48.69
C TYR A 111 -19.81 43.07 -48.73
N LYS A 112 -18.88 42.95 -49.70
CA LYS A 112 -17.80 43.91 -49.96
C LYS A 112 -18.23 45.36 -49.80
#